data_AF-A0A7Y5DTC8-F1
#
_entry.id   AF-A0A7Y5DTC8-F1
#
_cell.length_a   1.000
_cell.length_b   1.000
_cell.length_c   1.000
_cell.angle_alpha   90.00
_cell.angle_beta   90.00
_cell.angle_gamma   90.00
#
_symmetry.space_group_name_H-M   'P 1'
#
loop_
_entity.id
_entity.type
_entity.pdbx_description
1 polymer ?
#
loop_
_entity_poly.entity_id
_entity_poly.type
_entity_poly.pdbx_seq_one_letter_code
_entity_poly.pdbx_strand_id
1 'polypeptide(L)'
;MKVSAEQLFKQLVNDYKLVGQKGKISFTLKDITVEIETKDTVGNLIQEWLKAWMISNSIEFGNPPHSQDFPDFLLDPDKPKTGLLEVKTFDYSKSANFDVANFMAYRRSVLAHPYRLDSNYLIIGYRMTGNSLEIADVWLKKVWEITG
;
A
#
# COMPACT_ATOMS: atom_id res chain seq x y z
N MET A 1 -10.55 -9.75 -13.00
CA MET A 1 -11.16 -8.45 -13.37
C MET A 1 -10.12 -7.37 -13.23
N LYS A 2 -9.99 -6.49 -14.23
CA LYS A 2 -9.13 -5.32 -14.15
C LYS A 2 -9.84 -4.13 -13.54
N VAL A 3 -9.14 -3.35 -12.71
CA VAL A 3 -9.68 -2.16 -12.06
C VAL A 3 -8.67 -1.02 -12.12
N SER A 4 -9.16 0.23 -12.17
CA SER A 4 -8.31 1.40 -11.94
C SER A 4 -7.99 1.57 -10.45
N ALA A 5 -7.02 2.42 -10.12
CA ALA A 5 -6.70 2.73 -8.73
C ALA A 5 -7.88 3.38 -7.99
N GLU A 6 -8.67 4.22 -8.67
CA GLU A 6 -9.87 4.86 -8.12
C GLU A 6 -10.97 3.83 -7.85
N GLN A 7 -11.12 2.84 -8.74
CA GLN A 7 -12.06 1.74 -8.55
C GLN A 7 -11.63 0.83 -7.39
N LEU A 8 -10.34 0.48 -7.31
CA LEU A 8 -9.76 -0.26 -6.18
C LEU A 8 -10.02 0.47 -4.87
N PHE A 9 -9.72 1.78 -4.82
CA PHE A 9 -9.95 2.62 -3.65
C PHE A 9 -11.42 2.65 -3.24
N LYS A 10 -12.34 2.84 -4.20
CA LYS A 10 -13.78 2.82 -3.95
C LYS A 10 -14.22 1.47 -3.38
N GLN A 11 -13.77 0.35 -3.96
CA GLN A 11 -14.09 -0.97 -3.46
C GLN A 11 -13.56 -1.20 -2.05
N LEU A 12 -12.34 -0.73 -1.75
CA LEU A 12 -11.71 -0.90 -0.44
C LEU A 12 -12.40 -0.05 0.65
N VAL A 13 -12.69 1.22 0.37
CA VAL A 13 -13.17 2.19 1.36
C VAL A 13 -14.68 2.22 1.45
N ASN A 14 -15.40 2.20 0.31
CA ASN A 14 -16.85 2.38 0.31
C ASN A 14 -17.59 1.06 0.39
N ASP A 15 -17.16 0.06 -0.38
CA ASP A 15 -17.87 -1.22 -0.48
C ASP A 15 -17.43 -2.18 0.63
N TYR A 16 -16.12 -2.36 0.81
CA TYR A 16 -15.53 -3.21 1.84
C TYR A 16 -15.45 -2.53 3.21
N LYS A 17 -15.58 -1.19 3.27
CA LYS A 17 -15.63 -0.39 4.51
C LYS A 17 -14.45 -0.65 5.44
N LEU A 18 -13.23 -0.63 4.88
CA LEU A 18 -11.99 -0.90 5.60
C LEU A 18 -11.70 0.09 6.74
N VAL A 19 -12.09 1.35 6.59
CA VAL A 19 -11.80 2.40 7.58
C VAL A 19 -12.52 2.11 8.90
N GLY A 20 -11.79 2.18 10.01
CA GLY A 20 -12.22 1.84 11.36
C GLY A 20 -12.16 0.35 11.70
N GLN A 21 -11.84 -0.52 10.73
CA GLN A 21 -11.70 -1.95 11.00
C GLN A 21 -10.42 -2.27 11.76
N LYS A 22 -10.47 -3.36 12.53
CA LYS A 22 -9.37 -3.83 13.37
C LYS A 22 -8.88 -5.19 12.92
N GLY A 23 -7.57 -5.36 12.95
CA GLY A 23 -6.85 -6.60 12.80
C GLY A 23 -5.93 -6.84 14.00
N LYS A 24 -5.20 -7.94 13.94
CA LYS A 24 -4.15 -8.31 14.88
C LYS A 24 -2.97 -8.89 14.13
N ILE A 25 -1.77 -8.69 14.65
CA ILE A 25 -0.55 -9.30 14.11
C ILE A 25 -0.08 -10.33 15.12
N SER A 26 -0.04 -11.59 14.70
CA SER A 26 0.47 -12.70 15.50
C SER A 26 1.38 -13.57 14.66
N PHE A 27 2.46 -14.05 15.26
CA PHE A 27 3.35 -15.04 14.67
C PHE A 27 3.23 -16.34 15.46
N THR A 28 2.94 -17.44 14.76
CA THR A 28 2.80 -18.77 15.36
C THR A 28 3.85 -19.70 14.77
N LEU A 29 4.62 -20.34 15.65
CA LEU A 29 5.57 -21.39 15.29
C LEU A 29 5.38 -22.58 16.24
N LYS A 30 4.94 -23.72 15.69
CA LYS A 30 4.48 -24.89 16.46
C LYS A 30 3.36 -24.49 17.45
N ASP A 31 3.56 -24.76 18.73
CA ASP A 31 2.65 -24.51 19.85
C ASP A 31 2.83 -23.12 20.49
N ILE A 32 3.78 -22.32 20.00
CA ILE A 32 4.05 -20.98 20.53
C ILE A 32 3.48 -19.92 19.59
N THR A 33 2.65 -19.03 20.14
CA THR A 33 2.14 -17.83 19.45
C THR A 33 2.61 -16.60 20.19
N VAL A 34 3.19 -15.65 19.46
CA VAL A 34 3.56 -14.33 19.96
C VAL A 34 2.74 -13.27 19.27
N GLU A 35 2.29 -12.28 20.04
CA GLU A 35 1.60 -11.11 19.53
C GLU A 35 2.63 -10.03 19.22
N ILE A 36 2.53 -9.45 18.02
CA ILE A 36 3.52 -8.48 17.54
C ILE A 36 2.99 -7.08 17.79
N GLU A 37 3.72 -6.33 18.63
CA GLU A 37 3.41 -4.93 18.96
C GLU A 37 4.37 -3.94 18.27
N THR A 38 5.39 -4.45 17.57
CA THR A 38 6.36 -3.62 16.86
C THR A 38 5.79 -3.07 15.56
N LYS A 39 6.13 -1.81 15.26
CA LYS A 39 5.57 -1.06 14.12
C LYS A 39 6.36 -1.26 12.81
N ASP A 40 7.59 -1.74 12.90
CA ASP A 40 8.55 -1.78 11.78
C ASP A 40 8.09 -2.70 10.64
N THR A 41 7.25 -3.69 10.93
CA THR A 41 6.76 -4.68 9.96
C THR A 41 5.37 -4.37 9.41
N VAL A 42 4.64 -3.42 10.02
CA VAL A 42 3.22 -3.19 9.73
C VAL A 42 3.00 -2.79 8.27
N GLY A 43 3.87 -1.95 7.71
CA GLY A 43 3.73 -1.52 6.31
C GLY A 43 3.78 -2.68 5.33
N ASN A 44 4.80 -3.55 5.46
CA ASN A 44 4.94 -4.74 4.62
C ASN A 44 3.75 -5.70 4.79
N LEU A 45 3.25 -5.86 6.02
CA LEU A 45 2.09 -6.70 6.30
C LEU A 45 0.81 -6.17 5.67
N ILE A 46 0.58 -4.85 5.70
CA ILE A 46 -0.57 -4.20 5.05
C ILE A 46 -0.48 -4.38 3.53
N GLN A 47 0.72 -4.26 2.94
CA GLN A 47 0.93 -4.47 1.50
C GLN A 47 0.64 -5.92 1.08
N GLU A 48 1.14 -6.92 1.81
CA GLU A 48 0.82 -8.34 1.57
C GLU A 48 -0.65 -8.65 1.83
N TRP A 49 -1.26 -8.03 2.82
CA TRP A 49 -2.70 -8.14 3.06
C TRP A 49 -3.51 -7.58 1.88
N LEU A 50 -3.15 -6.40 1.35
CA LEU A 50 -3.83 -5.80 0.20
C LEU A 50 -3.74 -6.71 -1.03
N LYS A 51 -2.59 -7.32 -1.26
CA LYS A 51 -2.39 -8.33 -2.31
C LYS A 51 -3.33 -9.52 -2.14
N ALA A 52 -3.42 -10.08 -0.93
CA ALA A 52 -4.33 -11.18 -0.63
C ALA A 52 -5.81 -10.77 -0.82
N TRP A 53 -6.16 -9.55 -0.41
CA TRP A 53 -7.49 -8.99 -0.63
C TRP A 53 -7.82 -8.85 -2.12
N MET A 54 -6.91 -8.33 -2.94
CA MET A 54 -7.08 -8.24 -4.40
C MET A 54 -7.30 -9.61 -5.03
N ILE A 55 -6.51 -10.62 -4.65
CA ILE A 55 -6.68 -12.00 -5.11
C ILE A 55 -8.07 -12.54 -4.73
N SER A 56 -8.50 -12.33 -3.48
CA SER A 56 -9.81 -12.80 -3.00
C SER A 56 -11.00 -12.15 -3.73
N ASN A 57 -10.81 -10.94 -4.25
CA ASN A 57 -11.79 -10.21 -5.05
C ASN A 57 -11.63 -10.44 -6.56
N SER A 58 -10.78 -11.39 -6.97
CA SER A 58 -10.49 -11.68 -8.38
C SER A 58 -10.00 -10.46 -9.18
N ILE A 59 -9.28 -9.55 -8.52
CA ILE A 59 -8.66 -8.38 -9.14
C ILE A 59 -7.33 -8.81 -9.76
N GLU A 60 -7.17 -8.52 -11.05
CA GLU A 60 -5.94 -8.78 -11.79
C GLU A 60 -4.92 -7.68 -11.51
N PHE A 61 -3.68 -8.06 -11.23
CA PHE A 61 -2.55 -7.16 -11.11
C PHE A 61 -1.26 -7.89 -11.47
N GLY A 62 -0.27 -7.14 -11.94
CA GLY A 62 1.11 -7.58 -12.11
C GLY A 62 2.02 -7.04 -11.00
N ASN A 63 3.23 -7.57 -10.94
CA ASN A 63 4.31 -7.01 -10.12
C ASN A 63 5.38 -6.41 -11.06
N PRO A 64 6.11 -5.39 -10.61
CA PRO A 64 7.32 -4.94 -11.31
C PRO A 64 8.32 -6.12 -11.45
N PRO A 65 9.14 -6.13 -12.51
CA PRO A 65 10.09 -7.22 -12.79
C PRO A 65 11.16 -7.39 -11.70
N HIS A 66 11.39 -6.36 -10.89
CA HIS A 66 12.27 -6.41 -9.72
C HIS A 66 11.49 -5.96 -8.48
N SER A 67 11.54 -6.73 -7.39
CA SER A 67 10.76 -6.46 -6.18
C SER A 67 11.15 -5.18 -5.42
N GLN A 68 12.33 -4.61 -5.73
CA GLN A 68 12.78 -3.32 -5.21
C GLN A 68 12.40 -2.14 -6.12
N ASP A 69 11.78 -2.41 -7.27
CA ASP A 69 11.40 -1.37 -8.22
C ASP A 69 9.99 -0.86 -7.96
N PHE A 70 9.85 0.46 -8.04
CA PHE A 70 8.58 1.16 -8.07
C PHE A 70 7.79 0.90 -9.37
N PRO A 71 6.45 0.74 -9.32
CA PRO A 71 5.57 0.77 -8.14
C PRO A 71 5.35 -0.64 -7.53
N ASP A 72 4.72 -0.72 -6.35
CA ASP A 72 4.35 -2.01 -5.73
C ASP A 72 3.44 -2.90 -6.59
N PHE A 73 2.44 -2.32 -7.28
CA PHE A 73 1.49 -3.07 -8.11
C PHE A 73 1.26 -2.42 -9.48
N LEU A 74 1.01 -3.28 -10.48
CA LEU A 74 0.57 -2.90 -11.82
C LEU A 74 -0.88 -3.35 -12.02
N LEU A 75 -1.84 -2.43 -11.88
CA LEU A 75 -3.27 -2.75 -12.00
C LEU A 75 -3.74 -3.00 -13.44
N ASP A 76 -2.94 -2.61 -14.44
CA ASP A 76 -3.12 -3.04 -15.83
C ASP A 76 -1.93 -3.89 -16.29
N PRO A 77 -1.96 -5.23 -16.08
CA PRO A 77 -0.84 -6.11 -16.43
C PRO A 77 -0.54 -6.14 -17.94
N ASP A 78 -1.51 -5.80 -18.80
CA ASP A 78 -1.30 -5.73 -20.25
C ASP A 78 -0.61 -4.43 -20.68
N LYS A 79 -0.63 -3.41 -19.82
CA LYS A 79 -0.05 -2.09 -20.05
C LYS A 79 0.77 -1.65 -18.84
N PRO A 80 2.00 -2.16 -18.68
CA PRO A 80 2.83 -1.99 -17.48
C PRO A 80 3.32 -0.55 -17.22
N LYS A 81 2.95 0.42 -18.07
CA LYS A 81 3.23 1.85 -17.89
C LYS A 81 2.01 2.63 -17.39
N THR A 82 0.88 1.95 -17.19
CA THR A 82 -0.39 2.51 -16.73
C THR A 82 -0.89 1.71 -15.52
N GLY A 83 -1.78 2.30 -14.71
CA GLY A 83 -2.30 1.62 -13.52
C GLY A 83 -1.24 1.35 -12.46
N LEU A 84 -0.23 2.23 -12.36
CA LEU A 84 0.81 2.14 -11.35
C LEU A 84 0.23 2.47 -9.97
N LEU A 85 0.38 1.57 -9.00
CA LEU A 85 -0.11 1.73 -7.64
C LEU A 85 1.03 1.49 -6.64
N GLU A 86 1.40 2.53 -5.92
CA GLU A 86 2.33 2.49 -4.80
C GLU A 86 1.56 2.47 -3.49
N VAL A 87 1.95 1.61 -2.54
CA VAL A 87 1.37 1.57 -1.20
C VAL A 87 2.30 2.31 -0.24
N LYS A 88 1.72 3.21 0.55
CA LYS A 88 2.41 3.83 1.69
C LYS A 88 1.60 3.65 2.93
N THR A 89 2.28 3.46 4.05
CA THR A 89 1.64 3.30 5.36
C THR A 89 2.32 4.20 6.38
N PHE A 90 1.55 4.71 7.34
CA PHE A 90 2.13 5.43 8.47
C PHE A 90 1.30 5.23 9.73
N ASP A 91 1.96 5.41 10.87
CA ASP A 91 1.32 5.44 12.17
C ASP A 91 0.50 6.74 12.30
N TYR A 92 -0.82 6.64 12.24
CA TYR A 92 -1.78 7.73 12.32
C TYR A 92 -1.73 8.47 13.67
N SER A 93 -1.21 7.84 14.72
CA SER A 93 -0.94 8.52 15.99
C SER A 93 0.31 9.41 15.94
N LYS A 94 1.05 9.39 14.84
CA LYS A 94 2.20 10.24 14.54
C LYS A 94 1.95 11.01 13.25
N SER A 95 2.90 11.89 12.92
CA SER A 95 2.95 12.55 11.62
C SER A 95 3.16 11.53 10.49
N ALA A 96 2.64 11.83 9.30
CA ALA A 96 2.83 11.04 8.09
C ALA A 96 4.29 11.13 7.58
N ASN A 97 5.20 10.47 8.29
CA ASN A 97 6.64 10.49 8.02
C ASN A 97 7.09 9.37 7.08
N PHE A 98 6.26 9.01 6.09
CA PHE A 98 6.67 8.02 5.08
C PHE A 98 7.50 8.69 3.99
N ASP A 99 8.54 8.01 3.54
CA ASP A 99 9.31 8.47 2.38
C ASP A 99 8.56 8.15 1.08
N VAL A 100 8.50 9.11 0.17
CA VAL A 100 8.08 8.85 -1.21
C VAL A 100 9.10 7.95 -1.90
N ALA A 101 10.37 8.35 -1.85
CA ALA A 101 11.56 7.61 -2.28
C ALA A 101 12.81 8.43 -1.97
N ASN A 102 14.00 7.82 -2.06
CA ASN A 102 15.25 8.58 -2.08
C ASN A 102 15.25 9.58 -3.26
N PHE A 103 15.47 10.87 -3.00
CA PHE A 103 15.34 11.94 -4.00
C PHE A 103 16.16 11.69 -5.28
N MET A 104 17.44 11.28 -5.15
CA MET A 104 18.31 11.05 -6.30
C MET A 104 17.88 9.81 -7.09
N ALA A 105 17.40 8.76 -6.40
CA ALA A 105 16.81 7.59 -7.04
C ALA A 105 15.52 7.94 -7.77
N TYR A 106 14.61 8.69 -7.14
CA TYR A 106 13.35 9.13 -7.71
C TYR A 106 13.57 10.00 -8.95
N ARG A 107 14.47 10.98 -8.88
CA ARG A 107 14.82 11.83 -10.02
C ARG A 107 15.33 11.02 -11.22
N ARG A 108 16.24 10.07 -11.00
CA ARG A 108 16.73 9.18 -12.07
C ARG A 108 15.63 8.30 -12.63
N SER A 109 14.80 7.75 -11.75
CA SER A 109 13.65 6.90 -12.09
C SER A 109 12.69 7.62 -13.02
N VAL A 110 12.28 8.83 -12.65
CA VAL A 110 11.39 9.70 -13.44
C VAL A 110 12.02 10.10 -14.78
N LEU A 111 13.30 10.47 -14.79
CA LEU A 111 13.98 10.87 -16.03
C LEU A 111 14.01 9.71 -17.05
N ALA A 112 14.23 8.48 -16.59
CA ALA A 112 14.21 7.30 -17.43
C ALA A 112 12.78 6.81 -17.75
N HIS A 113 11.84 7.01 -16.82
CA HIS A 113 10.47 6.49 -16.89
C HIS A 113 9.45 7.57 -16.48
N PRO A 114 9.18 8.58 -17.34
CA PRO A 114 8.37 9.75 -16.97
C PRO A 114 6.94 9.42 -16.52
N TYR A 115 6.39 8.32 -17.02
CA TYR A 115 5.06 7.82 -16.66
C TYR A 115 4.94 7.45 -15.16
N ARG A 116 6.06 7.24 -14.45
CA ARG A 116 6.08 7.04 -12.99
C ARG A 116 5.61 8.26 -12.19
N LEU A 117 5.56 9.46 -12.77
CA LEU A 117 4.92 10.62 -12.12
C LEU A 117 3.43 10.39 -11.92
N ASP A 118 2.79 9.67 -12.83
CA ASP A 118 1.34 9.47 -12.81
C ASP A 118 0.91 8.30 -11.91
N SER A 119 1.82 7.75 -11.12
CA SER A 119 1.48 6.71 -10.14
C SER A 119 0.49 7.21 -9.10
N ASN A 120 -0.42 6.31 -8.74
CA ASN A 120 -1.32 6.52 -7.63
C ASN A 120 -0.68 5.98 -6.35
N TYR A 121 -0.74 6.78 -5.28
CA TYR A 121 -0.29 6.42 -3.95
C TYR A 121 -1.52 6.08 -3.12
N LEU A 122 -1.67 4.79 -2.80
CA LEU A 122 -2.65 4.32 -1.82
C LEU A 122 -2.00 4.42 -0.44
N ILE A 123 -2.44 5.41 0.32
CA ILE A 123 -1.86 5.73 1.62
C ILE A 123 -2.80 5.19 2.69
N ILE A 124 -2.29 4.34 3.59
CA ILE A 124 -3.05 3.71 4.65
C ILE A 124 -2.49 4.18 6.00
N GLY A 125 -3.28 5.00 6.69
CA GLY A 125 -2.96 5.43 8.05
C GLY A 125 -3.44 4.38 9.04
N TYR A 126 -2.53 3.78 9.79
CA TYR A 126 -2.87 2.76 10.77
C TYR A 126 -2.62 3.25 12.20
N ARG A 127 -3.33 2.70 13.17
CA ARG A 127 -3.07 2.93 14.60
C ARG A 127 -2.83 1.60 15.30
N MET A 128 -1.77 1.53 16.10
CA MET A 128 -1.53 0.38 16.97
C MET A 128 -1.80 0.70 18.43
N THR A 129 -2.56 -0.16 19.09
CA THR A 129 -2.78 -0.15 20.56
C THR A 129 -2.53 -1.56 21.09
N GLY A 130 -1.37 -1.79 21.72
CA GLY A 130 -0.87 -3.14 21.99
C GLY A 130 -0.70 -3.93 20.69
N ASN A 131 -1.29 -5.12 20.64
CA ASN A 131 -1.31 -6.01 19.46
C ASN A 131 -2.41 -5.67 18.42
N SER A 132 -3.28 -4.70 18.69
CA SER A 132 -4.42 -4.38 17.84
C SER A 132 -4.04 -3.33 16.80
N LEU A 133 -4.23 -3.67 15.53
CA LEU A 133 -4.02 -2.80 14.38
C LEU A 133 -5.36 -2.25 13.89
N GLU A 134 -5.56 -0.95 13.92
CA GLU A 134 -6.73 -0.27 13.36
C GLU A 134 -6.34 0.42 12.04
N ILE A 135 -7.17 0.32 11.01
CA ILE A 135 -7.04 1.18 9.82
C ILE A 135 -7.80 2.48 10.09
N ALA A 136 -7.07 3.53 10.46
CA ALA A 136 -7.67 4.80 10.88
C ALA A 136 -8.23 5.59 9.70
N ASP A 137 -7.54 5.59 8.55
CA ASP A 137 -8.00 6.24 7.33
C ASP A 137 -7.22 5.75 6.10
N VAL A 138 -7.76 6.01 4.90
CA VAL A 138 -7.16 5.63 3.62
C VAL A 138 -7.32 6.75 2.60
N TRP A 139 -6.25 7.06 1.86
CA TRP A 139 -6.26 8.07 0.80
C TRP A 139 -5.73 7.50 -0.51
N LEU A 140 -6.20 8.07 -1.61
CA LEU A 140 -5.61 7.88 -2.94
C LEU A 140 -5.13 9.23 -3.44
N LYS A 141 -3.82 9.34 -3.71
CA LYS A 141 -3.17 10.61 -4.06
C LYS A 141 -2.15 10.46 -5.18
N LYS A 142 -1.83 11.58 -5.80
CA LYS A 142 -0.67 11.74 -6.69
C LYS A 142 0.52 12.29 -5.91
N VAL A 143 1.72 12.07 -6.42
CA VAL A 143 2.97 12.49 -5.75
C VAL A 143 3.01 14.00 -5.46
N TRP A 144 2.45 14.83 -6.34
CA TRP A 144 2.39 16.29 -6.18
C TRP A 144 1.31 16.77 -5.19
N GLU A 145 0.43 15.88 -4.73
CA GLU A 145 -0.54 16.21 -3.67
C GLU A 145 0.00 15.92 -2.27
N ILE A 146 1.11 15.17 -2.17
CA ILE A 146 1.69 14.69 -0.91
C ILE A 146 3.11 15.19 -0.68
N THR A 147 3.63 16.00 -1.60
CA THR A 147 4.93 16.68 -1.46
C THR A 147 4.71 18.18 -1.63
N GLY A 148 5.26 18.98 -0.71
CA GLY A 148 5.10 20.43 -0.62
C GLY A 148 6.17 21.05 0.27
#